data_AF-A0A3N6AZC6-F1
#
_entry.id   AF-A0A3N6AZC6-F1
#
_cell.length_a   1.000
_cell.length_b   1.000
_cell.length_c   1.000
_cell.angle_alpha   90.00
_cell.angle_beta   90.00
_cell.angle_gamma   90.00
#
_symmetry.space_group_name_H-M   'P 1'
#
loop_
_entity.id
_entity.type
_entity.pdbx_description
1 polymer ?
#
loop_
_entity_poly.entity_id
_entity_poly.type
_entity_poly.pdbx_seq_one_letter_code
_entity_poly.pdbx_strand_id
1 'polypeptide(L)'
;MEGVPGVVFFHKDGNYLADLLGVRIHGYIEPVPGVPPTASHLRDLVERLKGTSGAIIYATFHPEDGPQFLAKSLGWKAHRLQVEVGAGADVNAYLAHIDRWVAAIASGKP
;
A
#
# COMPACT_ATOMS: atom_id res chain seq x y z
N MET A 1 9.05 -7.50 14.09
CA MET A 1 10.37 -7.84 13.52
C MET A 1 11.05 -6.54 13.13
N GLU A 2 12.22 -6.23 13.68
CA GLU A 2 13.04 -5.12 13.18
C GLU A 2 13.56 -5.50 11.78
N GLY A 3 13.50 -4.57 10.82
CA GLY A 3 14.01 -4.77 9.46
C GLY A 3 13.01 -5.23 8.40
N VAL A 4 11.74 -5.53 8.74
CA VAL A 4 10.70 -5.79 7.72
C VAL A 4 10.14 -4.45 7.22
N PRO A 5 10.21 -4.15 5.92
CA PRO A 5 9.63 -2.94 5.34
C PRO A 5 8.13 -2.86 5.64
N GLY A 6 7.64 -1.69 6.04
CA GLY A 6 6.20 -1.49 6.26
C GLY A 6 5.45 -1.16 4.97
N VAL A 7 4.15 -0.89 5.09
CA VAL A 7 3.30 -0.58 3.94
C VAL A 7 2.40 0.63 4.21
N VAL A 8 2.26 1.50 3.22
CA VAL A 8 1.18 2.49 3.15
C VAL A 8 0.17 1.99 2.13
N PHE A 9 -1.09 1.91 2.53
CA PHE A 9 -2.18 1.62 1.59
C PHE A 9 -2.93 2.90 1.21
N PHE A 10 -3.58 2.93 0.06
CA PHE A 10 -4.51 4.02 -0.23
C PHE A 10 -5.72 3.96 0.70
N HIS A 11 -6.42 2.84 0.67
CA HIS A 11 -7.57 2.51 1.51
C HIS A 11 -7.26 1.25 2.34
N LYS A 12 -8.17 0.81 3.23
CA LYS A 12 -8.01 -0.39 4.06
C LYS A 12 -8.21 -1.71 3.28
N ASP A 13 -7.62 -1.80 2.09
CA ASP A 13 -7.79 -2.92 1.17
C ASP A 13 -6.94 -4.16 1.56
N GLY A 14 -5.76 -3.94 2.17
CA GLY A 14 -4.79 -4.99 2.50
C GLY A 14 -4.49 -5.15 3.99
N ASN A 15 -5.28 -4.52 4.87
CA ASN A 15 -5.01 -4.48 6.31
C ASN A 15 -5.01 -5.88 6.95
N TYR A 16 -5.93 -6.75 6.55
CA TYR A 16 -6.00 -8.13 7.06
C TYR A 16 -4.80 -8.97 6.61
N LEU A 17 -4.36 -8.82 5.36
CA LEU A 17 -3.18 -9.53 4.87
C LEU A 17 -1.91 -9.02 5.56
N ALA A 18 -1.78 -7.71 5.75
CA ALA A 18 -0.65 -7.14 6.49
C ALA A 18 -0.60 -7.63 7.95
N ASP A 19 -1.75 -7.70 8.62
CA ASP A 19 -1.87 -8.25 9.99
C ASP A 19 -1.47 -9.74 10.03
N LEU A 20 -2.00 -10.54 9.09
CA LEU A 20 -1.66 -11.96 8.96
C LEU A 20 -0.15 -12.19 8.77
N LEU A 21 0.51 -11.32 8.02
CA LEU A 21 1.95 -11.41 7.73
C LEU A 21 2.83 -10.73 8.78
N GLY A 22 2.24 -10.07 9.79
CA GLY A 22 2.98 -9.29 10.78
C GLY A 22 3.70 -8.06 10.20
N VAL A 23 3.21 -7.53 9.07
CA VAL A 23 3.76 -6.34 8.40
C VAL A 23 3.17 -5.07 9.01
N ARG A 24 4.02 -4.13 9.37
CA ARG A 24 3.58 -2.83 9.90
C ARG A 24 2.89 -2.01 8.82
N ILE A 25 1.64 -1.62 9.09
CA ILE A 25 0.95 -0.59 8.32
C ILE A 25 1.40 0.77 8.82
N HIS A 26 2.09 1.52 7.98
CA HIS A 26 2.64 2.85 8.25
C HIS A 26 1.57 3.95 8.21
N GLY A 27 0.47 3.70 7.50
CA GLY A 27 -0.66 4.61 7.41
C GLY A 27 -1.50 4.39 6.17
N TYR A 28 -2.48 5.28 5.99
CA TYR A 28 -3.36 5.31 4.82
C TYR A 28 -3.28 6.65 4.12
N ILE A 29 -3.25 6.62 2.78
CA ILE A 29 -3.29 7.83 1.96
C ILE A 29 -4.63 8.52 2.17
N GLU A 30 -5.71 7.75 2.15
CA GLU A 30 -7.02 8.24 2.54
C GLU A 30 -7.10 8.37 4.08
N PRO A 31 -7.29 9.59 4.63
CA PRO A 31 -7.32 9.78 6.08
C PRO A 31 -8.49 9.05 6.75
N VAL A 32 -9.65 9.04 6.09
CA VAL A 32 -10.85 8.30 6.49
C VAL A 32 -11.62 7.82 5.25
N PRO A 33 -12.37 6.71 5.34
CA PRO A 33 -13.11 6.15 4.20
C PRO A 33 -13.96 7.19 3.45
N GLY A 34 -13.74 7.30 2.15
CA GLY A 34 -14.46 8.20 1.23
C GLY A 34 -13.97 9.65 1.22
N VAL A 35 -12.95 10.03 2.00
CA VAL A 35 -12.46 11.42 2.06
C VAL A 35 -11.11 11.54 1.35
N PRO A 36 -11.04 12.31 0.23
CA PRO A 36 -9.80 12.49 -0.49
C PRO A 36 -8.66 13.04 0.38
N PRO A 37 -7.40 12.63 0.14
CA PRO A 37 -6.25 13.18 0.86
C PRO A 37 -6.11 14.69 0.62
N THR A 38 -5.78 15.43 1.69
CA THR A 38 -5.34 16.82 1.55
C THR A 38 -3.82 16.88 1.38
N ALA A 39 -3.32 17.97 0.81
CA ALA A 39 -1.88 18.21 0.72
C ALA A 39 -1.20 18.21 2.10
N SER A 40 -1.89 18.67 3.16
CA SER A 40 -1.34 18.63 4.52
C SER A 40 -1.18 17.19 5.01
N HIS A 41 -2.21 16.37 4.85
CA HIS A 41 -2.18 14.97 5.25
C HIS A 41 -1.05 14.18 4.56
N LEU A 42 -0.86 14.40 3.25
CA LEU A 42 0.22 13.77 2.51
C LEU A 42 1.60 14.23 2.99
N ARG A 43 1.78 15.52 3.29
CA ARG A 43 3.04 16.04 3.86
C ARG A 43 3.32 15.43 5.24
N ASP A 44 2.30 15.32 6.08
CA ASP A 44 2.44 14.73 7.42
C ASP A 44 2.84 13.25 7.32
N LEU A 45 2.32 12.51 6.32
CA LEU A 45 2.79 11.15 6.03
C LEU A 45 4.27 11.13 5.60
N VAL A 46 4.69 12.04 4.72
CA VAL A 46 6.10 12.13 4.31
C VAL A 46 7.01 12.40 5.51
N GLU A 47 6.69 13.39 6.33
CA GLU A 47 7.53 13.74 7.49
C GLU A 47 7.62 12.60 8.51
N ARG A 48 6.52 11.90 8.79
CA ARG A 48 6.52 10.75 9.71
C ARG A 48 7.30 9.55 9.17
N LEU A 49 7.33 9.36 7.85
CA LEU A 49 7.89 8.15 7.22
C LEU A 49 9.27 8.37 6.62
N LYS A 50 9.80 9.59 6.66
CA LYS A 50 11.14 9.90 6.20
C LYS A 50 12.19 9.09 6.97
N GLY A 51 13.11 8.45 6.25
CA GLY A 51 14.12 7.56 6.84
C GLY A 51 13.57 6.20 7.27
N THR A 52 12.29 5.93 7.04
CA THR A 52 11.71 4.58 7.16
C THR A 52 11.65 3.91 5.80
N SER A 53 11.30 2.63 5.83
CA SER A 53 11.36 1.73 4.69
C SER A 53 10.00 1.07 4.47
N GLY A 54 9.57 1.00 3.21
CA GLY A 54 8.27 0.44 2.88
C GLY A 54 7.87 0.50 1.42
N ALA A 55 6.65 0.04 1.16
CA ALA A 55 5.98 0.08 -0.13
C ALA A 55 4.67 0.87 -0.04
N ILE A 56 4.20 1.38 -1.18
CA ILE A 56 2.90 2.02 -1.33
C ILE A 56 2.02 1.13 -2.20
N ILE A 57 0.80 0.83 -1.77
CA ILE A 57 -0.14 -0.01 -2.53
C ILE A 57 -1.47 0.71 -2.68
N TYR A 58 -2.01 0.77 -3.89
CA TYR A 58 -3.29 1.42 -4.19
C TYR A 58 -4.08 0.65 -5.25
N ALA A 59 -5.40 0.66 -5.13
CA ALA A 59 -6.28 0.01 -6.09
C ALA A 59 -6.24 0.67 -7.49
N THR A 60 -6.58 -0.11 -8.52
CA THR A 60 -6.64 0.35 -9.91
C THR A 60 -7.66 1.47 -10.16
N PHE A 61 -8.69 1.61 -9.32
CA PHE A 61 -9.68 2.69 -9.43
C PHE A 61 -9.36 3.93 -8.58
N HIS A 62 -8.33 3.89 -7.72
CA HIS A 62 -7.94 5.06 -6.94
C HIS A 62 -7.16 6.08 -7.80
N PRO A 63 -7.25 7.39 -7.49
CA PRO A 63 -6.41 8.41 -8.11
C PRO A 63 -4.93 8.20 -7.73
N GLU A 64 -4.04 8.41 -8.69
CA GLU A 64 -2.61 8.12 -8.53
C GLU A 64 -1.79 9.25 -7.92
N ASP A 65 -2.29 10.49 -7.91
CA ASP A 65 -1.55 11.67 -7.46
C ASP A 65 -1.00 11.53 -6.03
N GLY A 66 -1.81 11.06 -5.09
CA GLY A 66 -1.41 10.82 -3.70
C GLY A 66 -0.31 9.75 -3.58
N PRO A 67 -0.53 8.52 -4.10
CA PRO A 67 0.49 7.47 -4.15
C PRO A 67 1.80 7.92 -4.79
N GLN A 68 1.74 8.61 -5.93
CA GLN A 68 2.94 9.04 -6.68
C GLN A 68 3.68 10.16 -5.95
N PHE A 69 2.97 11.09 -5.31
CA PHE A 69 3.57 12.09 -4.44
C PHE A 69 4.37 11.45 -3.31
N LEU A 70 3.79 10.46 -2.60
CA LEU A 70 4.49 9.74 -1.54
C LEU A 70 5.68 8.94 -2.07
N ALA A 71 5.52 8.24 -3.19
CA ALA A 71 6.58 7.44 -3.81
C ALA A 71 7.81 8.30 -4.15
N LYS A 72 7.57 9.45 -4.78
CA LYS A 72 8.63 10.41 -5.12
C LYS A 72 9.30 10.99 -3.87
N SER A 73 8.51 11.32 -2.85
CA SER A 73 9.01 11.99 -1.63
C SER A 73 9.80 11.05 -0.72
N LEU A 74 9.42 9.77 -0.66
CA LEU A 74 10.02 8.75 0.20
C LEU A 74 11.06 7.87 -0.53
N GLY A 75 11.10 7.91 -1.86
CA GLY A 75 11.91 6.99 -2.67
C GLY A 75 11.39 5.55 -2.67
N TRP A 76 10.11 5.36 -2.33
CA TRP A 76 9.46 4.06 -2.24
C TRP A 76 8.80 3.66 -3.57
N LYS A 77 8.54 2.37 -3.75
CA LYS A 77 7.77 1.87 -4.90
C LYS A 77 6.27 1.98 -4.62
N ALA A 78 5.52 2.51 -5.59
CA ALA A 78 4.08 2.46 -5.61
C ALA A 78 3.57 1.35 -6.55
N HIS A 79 2.68 0.50 -6.03
CA HIS A 79 2.06 -0.60 -6.76
C HIS A 79 0.57 -0.34 -6.93
N ARG A 80 0.14 -0.31 -8.19
CA ARG A 80 -1.28 -0.23 -8.56
C ARG A 80 -1.81 -1.64 -8.77
N LEU A 81 -2.66 -2.13 -7.87
CA LEU A 81 -3.15 -3.51 -7.87
C LEU A 81 -4.68 -3.56 -7.99
N GLN A 82 -5.21 -4.68 -8.48
CA GLN A 82 -6.63 -4.99 -8.33
C GLN A 82 -6.89 -5.42 -6.88
N VAL A 83 -8.05 -5.09 -6.31
CA VAL A 83 -8.47 -5.61 -4.99
C VAL A 83 -8.99 -7.03 -5.07
N GLU A 84 -9.63 -7.38 -6.18
CA GLU A 84 -10.25 -8.68 -6.42
C GLU A 84 -9.74 -9.32 -7.72
N VAL A 85 -9.99 -10.62 -7.84
CA VAL A 85 -9.83 -11.34 -9.11
C VAL A 85 -11.05 -11.11 -10.01
N GLY A 86 -10.89 -11.33 -11.31
CA GLY A 86 -12.02 -11.23 -12.25
C GLY A 86 -13.13 -12.24 -11.96
N ALA A 87 -14.36 -11.93 -12.39
CA ALA A 87 -15.50 -12.83 -12.25
C ALA A 87 -15.23 -14.19 -12.89
N GLY A 88 -15.61 -15.27 -12.20
CA GLY A 88 -15.38 -16.64 -12.66
C GLY A 88 -13.94 -17.13 -12.55
N ALA A 89 -13.05 -16.38 -11.88
CA ALA A 89 -11.70 -16.81 -11.57
C ALA A 89 -11.69 -18.10 -10.74
N ASP A 90 -10.72 -18.96 -11.03
CA ASP A 90 -10.49 -20.20 -10.29
C ASP A 90 -9.61 -19.98 -9.05
N VAL A 91 -9.36 -21.07 -8.31
CA VAL A 91 -8.53 -21.05 -7.11
C VAL A 91 -7.08 -20.61 -7.39
N ASN A 92 -6.52 -20.96 -8.56
CA ASN A 92 -5.15 -20.61 -8.92
C ASN A 92 -5.02 -19.12 -9.17
N ALA A 93 -6.01 -18.52 -9.84
CA ALA A 93 -6.06 -17.08 -10.06
C ALA A 93 -6.16 -16.30 -8.75
N TYR A 94 -6.92 -16.81 -7.77
CA TYR A 94 -7.00 -16.24 -6.43
C TYR A 94 -5.66 -16.33 -5.67
N LEU A 95 -5.00 -17.49 -5.67
CA LEU A 95 -3.69 -17.63 -5.03
C LEU A 95 -2.63 -16.74 -5.67
N ALA A 96 -2.58 -16.71 -7.01
CA ALA A 96 -1.69 -15.80 -7.75
C ALA A 96 -1.99 -14.32 -7.47
N HIS A 97 -3.23 -13.99 -7.11
CA HIS A 97 -3.60 -12.64 -6.69
C HIS A 97 -3.03 -12.30 -5.32
N ILE A 98 -3.17 -13.20 -4.35
CA ILE A 98 -2.53 -13.05 -3.04
C ILE A 98 -1.00 -12.93 -3.20
N ASP A 99 -0.37 -13.75 -4.05
CA ASP A 99 1.07 -13.68 -4.31
C ASP A 99 1.51 -12.31 -4.84
N ARG A 100 0.72 -11.69 -5.72
CA ARG A 100 1.01 -10.32 -6.20
C ARG A 100 0.98 -9.30 -5.07
N TRP A 101 0.01 -9.39 -4.17
CA TRP A 101 -0.08 -8.52 -3.00
C TRP A 101 1.08 -8.74 -2.03
N VAL A 102 1.44 -10.00 -1.74
CA VAL A 102 2.60 -10.36 -0.92
C VAL A 102 3.90 -9.82 -1.53
N ALA A 103 4.10 -9.99 -2.83
CA ALA A 103 5.28 -9.49 -3.53
C ALA A 103 5.38 -7.95 -3.51
N ALA A 104 4.24 -7.25 -3.65
CA ALA A 104 4.20 -5.80 -3.54
C ALA A 104 4.57 -5.32 -2.13
N ILE A 105 4.05 -5.97 -1.10
CA ILE A 105 4.40 -5.69 0.31
C ILE A 105 5.89 -5.92 0.55
N ALA A 106 6.43 -7.05 0.10
CA ALA A 106 7.84 -7.41 0.25
C ALA A 106 8.80 -6.53 -0.56
N SER A 107 8.30 -5.72 -1.50
CA SER A 107 9.13 -4.88 -2.36
C SER A 107 9.71 -3.64 -1.68
N GLY A 108 9.23 -3.33 -0.46
CA GLY A 108 9.81 -2.26 0.34
C GLY A 108 11.30 -2.53 0.52
N LYS A 109 12.15 -1.58 0.16
CA LYS A 109 13.59 -1.72 0.39
C LYS A 109 13.88 -1.32 1.83
N PRO A 110 14.77 -2.03 2.56
CA PRO A 110 15.26 -1.57 3.86
C PRO A 110 15.98 -0.24 3.76
#